data_AF-A0A3B5LLU2-F1
#
_entry.id   AF-A0A3B5LLU2-F1
#
_cell.length_a   1.000
_cell.length_b   1.000
_cell.length_c   1.000
_cell.angle_alpha   90.00
_cell.angle_beta   90.00
_cell.angle_gamma   90.00
#
_symmetry.space_group_name_H-M   'P 1'
#
loop_
_entity.id
_entity.type
_entity.pdbx_description
1 polymer ?
#
loop_
_entity_poly.entity_id
_entity_poly.type
_entity_poly.pdbx_seq_one_letter_code
_entity_poly.pdbx_strand_id
1 'polypeptide(L)'
;MERLNNILPGDWSGAWIGLYYQTDGTRKWHWSDPGLEFNENETNWNQGEPNDATGWQNCGYIWKSLKWGDLSYRNSSKKYHLIQERKTWAEAQSYCREKHTDLISGTKQLQDEEVKKETSSVGDDTYILIGLFREKWRWSDGSSFSFRNWTKLFDYQAEYRGQCAMTVFDNGGRWRNENCDGRKPFICYDVT
;
A
#
# COMPACT_ATOMS: atom_id res chain seq x y z
N MET A 1 -1.91 -13.59 9.09
CA MET A 1 -3.38 -13.48 9.18
C MET A 1 -4.14 -14.44 8.29
N GLU A 2 -3.56 -14.94 7.18
CA GLU A 2 -4.21 -15.94 6.30
C GLU A 2 -4.68 -17.22 7.02
N ARG A 3 -4.11 -17.56 8.19
CA ARG A 3 -4.48 -18.76 8.96
C ARG A 3 -5.86 -18.71 9.65
N LEU A 4 -6.45 -17.53 9.89
CA LEU A 4 -7.72 -17.40 10.63
C LEU A 4 -8.96 -17.31 9.74
N ASN A 5 -8.82 -16.98 8.45
CA ASN A 5 -9.96 -16.66 7.58
C ASN A 5 -10.65 -17.88 6.92
N ASN A 6 -10.06 -19.08 7.00
CA ASN A 6 -10.53 -20.25 6.23
C ASN A 6 -11.35 -21.28 7.03
N ILE A 7 -11.78 -20.95 8.25
CA ILE A 7 -12.52 -21.90 9.11
C ILE A 7 -13.70 -21.20 9.79
N LEU A 8 -14.79 -20.94 9.06
CA LEU A 8 -16.08 -20.65 9.69
C LEU A 8 -17.24 -21.33 8.93
N PRO A 9 -17.66 -22.53 9.36
CA PRO A 9 -18.99 -23.05 9.04
C PRO A 9 -20.00 -22.53 10.08
N GLY A 10 -20.86 -21.61 9.68
CA GLY A 10 -22.05 -21.19 10.45
C GLY A 10 -21.96 -19.86 11.20
N ASP A 11 -23.13 -19.40 11.67
CA ASP A 11 -23.53 -18.11 12.25
C ASP A 11 -22.80 -17.67 13.56
N TRP A 12 -21.55 -18.08 13.74
CA TRP A 12 -20.79 -17.75 14.95
C TRP A 12 -20.04 -16.43 14.74
N SER A 13 -20.29 -15.46 15.62
CA SER A 13 -19.68 -14.12 15.57
C SER A 13 -18.21 -14.07 16.02
N GLY A 14 -17.59 -15.21 16.33
CA GLY A 14 -16.18 -15.30 16.73
C GLY A 14 -15.77 -16.64 17.33
N ALA A 15 -14.46 -16.82 17.52
CA ALA A 15 -13.85 -17.97 18.18
C ALA A 15 -12.79 -17.51 19.19
N TRP A 16 -12.62 -18.26 20.29
CA TRP A 16 -11.52 -18.02 21.23
C TRP A 16 -10.17 -18.29 20.56
N ILE A 17 -9.23 -17.39 20.77
CA ILE A 17 -7.82 -17.59 20.41
C ILE A 17 -7.00 -17.73 21.70
N GLY A 18 -5.82 -18.34 21.64
CA GLY A 18 -4.96 -18.57 22.81
C GLY A 18 -4.34 -17.32 23.45
N LEU A 19 -4.79 -16.12 23.10
CA LEU A 19 -4.33 -14.87 23.69
C LEU A 19 -5.13 -14.58 24.96
N TYR A 20 -4.47 -14.40 26.10
CA TYR A 20 -5.09 -14.10 27.38
C TYR A 20 -4.39 -12.92 28.06
N TYR A 21 -5.13 -12.16 28.87
CA TYR A 21 -4.57 -11.08 29.69
C TYR A 21 -4.14 -11.64 31.05
N GLN A 22 -2.89 -11.38 31.45
CA GLN A 22 -2.39 -11.78 32.75
C GLN A 22 -2.84 -10.76 33.80
N THR A 23 -3.74 -11.16 34.70
CA THR A 23 -4.39 -10.26 35.69
C THR A 23 -3.52 -9.93 36.90
N ASP A 24 -2.43 -10.66 37.11
CA ASP A 24 -1.52 -10.54 38.25
C ASP A 24 -0.10 -10.09 37.86
N GLY A 25 0.14 -9.86 36.56
CA GLY A 25 1.47 -9.58 36.01
C GLY A 25 1.72 -8.10 35.76
N THR A 26 2.95 -7.64 36.01
CA THR A 26 3.46 -6.40 35.42
C THR A 26 3.54 -6.57 33.89
N ARG A 27 3.16 -5.52 33.14
CA ARG A 27 3.32 -5.51 31.67
C ARG A 27 4.79 -5.71 31.32
N LYS A 28 5.08 -6.68 30.44
CA LYS A 28 6.42 -6.96 29.94
C LYS A 28 6.58 -6.47 28.52
N TRP A 29 7.77 -5.96 28.21
CA TRP A 29 8.16 -5.61 26.86
C TRP A 29 8.48 -6.87 26.06
N HIS A 30 8.14 -6.85 24.78
CA HIS A 30 8.44 -7.91 23.82
C HIS A 30 8.87 -7.27 22.51
N TRP A 31 9.80 -7.92 21.79
CA TRP A 31 10.09 -7.55 20.42
C TRP A 31 8.98 -8.05 19.49
N SER A 32 8.78 -7.35 18.38
CA SER A 32 7.83 -7.79 17.34
C SER A 32 8.37 -8.96 16.51
N ASP A 33 9.69 -9.18 16.52
CA ASP A 33 10.31 -10.36 15.95
C ASP A 33 10.01 -11.58 16.85
N PRO A 34 9.24 -12.57 16.38
CA PRO A 34 8.80 -13.70 17.19
C PRO A 34 9.95 -14.60 17.68
N GLY A 35 11.16 -14.48 17.12
CA GLY A 35 12.34 -15.22 17.56
C GLY A 35 13.23 -14.50 18.58
N LEU A 36 12.94 -13.23 18.89
CA LEU A 36 13.79 -12.39 19.72
C LEU A 36 13.13 -12.11 21.08
N GLU A 37 13.74 -12.62 22.14
CA GLU A 37 13.28 -12.37 23.50
C GLU A 37 13.77 -11.01 24.02
N PHE A 38 12.91 -10.34 24.78
CA PHE A 38 13.28 -9.08 25.43
C PHE A 38 14.03 -9.34 26.74
N ASN A 39 15.19 -8.69 26.89
CA ASN A 39 16.02 -8.78 28.10
C ASN A 39 16.08 -7.41 28.79
N GLU A 40 15.57 -7.31 30.02
CA GLU A 40 15.58 -6.06 30.79
C GLU A 40 17.00 -5.52 31.06
N ASN A 41 18.01 -6.39 31.06
CA ASN A 41 19.40 -6.01 31.29
C ASN A 41 20.07 -5.37 30.06
N GLU A 42 19.47 -5.48 28.88
CA GLU A 42 20.00 -4.92 27.62
C GLU A 42 19.27 -3.63 27.23
N THR A 43 18.59 -3.01 28.19
CA THR A 43 17.78 -1.83 27.94
C THR A 43 18.61 -0.56 27.74
N ASN A 44 18.16 0.30 26.84
CA ASN A 44 18.78 1.61 26.60
C ASN A 44 17.76 2.75 26.73
N TRP A 45 16.92 2.71 27.76
CA TRP A 45 15.92 3.74 28.02
C TRP A 45 16.53 5.13 28.22
N ASN A 46 15.81 6.15 27.75
CA ASN A 46 16.13 7.53 28.07
C ASN A 46 15.88 7.81 29.57
N GLN A 47 16.44 8.89 30.09
CA GLN A 47 16.19 9.28 31.47
C GLN A 47 14.69 9.52 31.70
N GLY A 48 14.11 8.81 32.66
CA GLY A 48 12.68 8.91 32.99
C GLY A 48 11.77 8.05 32.12
N GLU A 49 12.30 7.16 31.28
CA GLU A 49 11.54 6.17 30.51
C GLU A 49 11.80 4.74 31.01
N PRO A 50 10.89 3.78 30.76
CA PRO A 50 9.51 4.00 30.31
C PRO A 50 8.66 4.59 31.45
N ASN A 51 7.79 5.55 31.15
CA ASN A 51 7.00 6.25 32.17
C ASN A 51 5.51 5.91 32.18
N ASP A 52 5.00 5.23 31.16
CA ASP A 52 3.59 4.94 31.00
C ASP A 52 2.67 6.14 31.31
N ALA A 53 3.04 7.33 30.85
CA ALA A 53 2.40 8.59 31.21
C ALA A 53 0.88 8.61 31.00
N THR A 54 0.35 7.79 30.09
CA THR A 54 -1.10 7.70 29.82
C THR A 54 -1.76 6.44 30.37
N GLY A 55 -1.03 5.53 31.02
CA GLY A 55 -1.55 4.20 31.43
C GLY A 55 -1.67 3.19 30.27
N TRP A 56 -1.28 3.58 29.06
CA TRP A 56 -1.49 2.82 27.82
C TRP A 56 -0.31 2.96 26.84
N GLN A 57 0.89 3.27 27.32
CA GLN A 57 2.07 3.41 26.46
C GLN A 57 2.71 2.05 26.20
N ASN A 58 2.12 1.30 25.27
CA ASN A 58 2.50 -0.09 25.00
C ASN A 58 3.44 -0.24 23.79
N CYS A 59 4.02 0.84 23.27
CA CYS A 59 4.92 0.81 22.10
C CYS A 59 6.22 1.55 22.37
N GLY A 60 7.35 0.97 21.93
CA GLY A 60 8.66 1.59 22.02
C GLY A 60 8.97 2.47 20.81
N TYR A 61 9.67 3.59 21.04
CA TYR A 61 10.27 4.42 20.00
C TYR A 61 11.73 4.73 20.33
N ILE A 62 12.50 5.20 19.35
CA ILE A 62 13.92 5.52 19.51
C ILE A 62 14.22 6.98 19.19
N TRP A 63 14.99 7.64 20.05
CA TRP A 63 15.52 8.98 19.83
C TRP A 63 16.75 8.95 18.90
N LYS A 64 17.16 10.10 18.34
CA LYS A 64 18.41 10.20 17.56
C LYS A 64 19.66 9.80 18.35
N SER A 65 19.62 9.91 19.69
CA SER A 65 20.67 9.46 20.61
C SER A 65 20.71 7.94 20.81
N LEU A 66 19.85 7.18 20.11
CA LEU A 66 19.64 5.74 20.26
C LEU A 66 19.03 5.31 21.59
N LYS A 67 18.54 6.26 22.39
CA LYS A 67 17.80 6.00 23.64
C LYS A 67 16.34 5.67 23.35
N TRP A 68 15.74 4.81 24.17
CA TRP A 68 14.38 4.31 24.00
C TRP A 68 13.38 5.14 24.83
N GLY A 69 12.12 5.16 24.41
CA GLY A 69 10.99 5.66 25.20
C GLY A 69 9.71 4.92 24.87
N ASP A 70 8.66 5.10 25.66
CA ASP A 70 7.34 4.50 25.44
C ASP A 70 6.28 5.53 25.02
N LEU A 71 5.37 5.10 24.14
CA LEU A 71 4.27 5.91 23.67
C LEU A 71 3.00 5.08 23.50
N SER A 72 1.86 5.75 23.57
CA SER A 72 0.57 5.12 23.29
C SER A 72 0.44 4.92 21.79
N TYR A 73 0.02 3.71 21.41
CA TYR A 73 -0.35 3.44 20.02
C TYR A 73 -1.62 4.21 19.69
N ARG A 74 -1.47 5.42 19.14
CA ARG A 74 -2.56 6.04 18.39
C ARG A 74 -2.61 5.34 17.05
N ASN A 75 -3.48 4.34 16.95
CA ASN A 75 -3.86 3.81 15.65
C ASN A 75 -4.68 4.88 14.93
N SER A 76 -4.03 5.90 14.37
CA SER A 76 -4.68 6.67 13.32
C SER A 76 -4.66 5.78 12.10
N SER A 77 -5.72 5.00 11.88
CA SER A 77 -5.98 4.49 10.54
C SER A 77 -6.29 5.72 9.67
N LYS A 78 -5.25 6.39 9.22
CA LYS A 78 -5.40 7.50 8.28
C LYS A 78 -6.03 6.92 7.03
N LYS A 79 -7.06 7.59 6.54
CA LYS A 79 -7.77 7.19 5.33
C LYS A 79 -6.98 7.56 4.08
N TYR A 80 -6.18 8.62 4.16
CA TYR A 80 -5.33 9.12 3.07
C TYR A 80 -3.89 9.29 3.54
N HIS A 81 -2.96 9.00 2.64
CA HIS A 81 -1.52 9.07 2.90
C HIS A 81 -0.85 9.92 1.84
N LEU A 82 -0.29 11.07 2.24
CA LEU A 82 0.56 11.86 1.34
C LEU A 82 1.96 11.25 1.27
N ILE A 83 2.40 10.87 0.08
CA ILE A 83 3.74 10.34 -0.19
C ILE A 83 4.55 11.40 -0.91
N GLN A 84 5.65 11.86 -0.31
CA GLN A 84 6.50 12.93 -0.86
C GLN A 84 7.65 12.42 -1.76
N GLU A 85 7.69 11.12 -2.05
CA GLU A 85 8.65 10.54 -2.99
C GLU A 85 8.29 10.92 -4.44
N ARG A 86 9.28 11.39 -5.22
CA ARG A 86 9.09 11.69 -6.64
C ARG A 86 9.03 10.40 -7.45
N LYS A 87 7.92 10.17 -8.15
CA LYS A 87 7.66 9.00 -9.00
C LYS A 87 6.94 9.42 -10.28
N THR A 88 7.09 8.65 -11.35
CA THR A 88 6.18 8.76 -12.51
C THR A 88 4.77 8.32 -12.10
N TRP A 89 3.75 8.65 -12.90
CA TRP A 89 2.35 8.27 -12.60
C TRP A 89 2.18 6.75 -12.44
N ALA A 90 2.79 5.96 -13.34
CA ALA A 90 2.72 4.49 -13.28
C ALA A 90 3.42 3.92 -12.04
N GLU A 91 4.57 4.48 -11.66
CA GLU A 91 5.29 4.10 -10.44
C GLU A 91 4.51 4.48 -9.17
N ALA A 92 3.88 5.67 -9.14
CA ALA A 92 3.05 6.11 -8.03
C ALA A 92 1.82 5.20 -7.85
N GLN A 93 1.14 4.84 -8.95
CA GLN A 93 0.01 3.90 -8.90
C GLN A 93 0.45 2.52 -8.38
N SER A 94 1.57 2.01 -8.90
CA SER A 94 2.09 0.69 -8.48
C SER A 94 2.44 0.68 -6.99
N TYR A 95 3.10 1.74 -6.51
CA TYR A 95 3.39 1.92 -5.09
C TYR A 95 2.12 1.92 -4.23
N CYS A 96 1.11 2.69 -4.63
CA CYS A 96 -0.15 2.75 -3.88
C CYS A 96 -0.89 1.41 -3.86
N ARG A 97 -0.83 0.59 -4.92
CA ARG A 97 -1.44 -0.75 -4.92
C ARG A 97 -0.65 -1.78 -4.14
N GLU A 98 0.66 -1.60 -4.02
CA GLU A 98 1.53 -2.49 -3.24
C GLU A 98 1.43 -2.22 -1.74
N LYS A 99 1.36 -0.94 -1.34
CA LYS A 99 1.41 -0.53 0.07
C LYS A 99 0.05 -0.10 0.64
N HIS A 100 -0.91 0.25 -0.21
CA HIS A 100 -2.23 0.78 0.12
C HIS A 100 -3.30 0.18 -0.83
N THR A 101 -4.34 0.94 -1.17
CA THR A 101 -5.37 0.51 -2.12
C THR A 101 -5.06 0.97 -3.55
N ASP A 102 -5.03 2.29 -3.82
CA ASP A 102 -4.72 2.88 -5.13
C ASP A 102 -4.45 4.39 -4.94
N LEU A 103 -4.15 5.12 -6.02
CA LEU A 103 -4.15 6.58 -6.04
C LEU A 103 -5.56 7.13 -5.78
N ILE A 104 -5.61 8.25 -5.05
CA ILE A 104 -6.87 8.95 -4.76
C ILE A 104 -7.64 9.28 -6.06
N SER A 105 -8.94 8.96 -6.07
CA SER A 105 -9.75 8.95 -7.28
C SER A 105 -11.17 9.46 -7.05
N GLY A 106 -11.69 10.21 -8.02
CA GLY A 106 -13.06 10.72 -8.00
C GLY A 106 -13.27 11.93 -7.10
N THR A 107 -14.28 12.72 -7.43
CA THR A 107 -14.58 14.00 -6.77
C THR A 107 -14.85 13.85 -5.28
N LYS A 108 -15.58 12.79 -4.88
CA LYS A 108 -15.91 12.53 -3.47
C LYS A 108 -14.67 12.36 -2.60
N GLN A 109 -13.63 11.67 -3.07
CA GLN A 109 -12.40 11.50 -2.31
C GLN A 109 -11.59 12.80 -2.31
N LEU A 110 -11.47 13.46 -3.47
CA LEU A 110 -10.69 14.70 -3.60
C LEU A 110 -11.22 15.87 -2.78
N GLN A 111 -12.53 15.87 -2.47
CA GLN A 111 -13.17 16.91 -1.66
C GLN A 111 -13.22 16.58 -0.17
N ASP A 112 -12.71 15.42 0.24
CA ASP A 112 -12.69 14.99 1.64
C ASP A 112 -11.79 15.90 2.49
N GLU A 113 -12.27 16.30 3.66
CA GLU A 113 -11.55 17.21 4.56
C GLU A 113 -10.23 16.63 5.07
N GLU A 114 -10.11 15.30 5.17
CA GLU A 114 -8.86 14.66 5.57
C GLU A 114 -7.77 14.83 4.50
N VAL A 115 -8.14 14.83 3.21
CA VAL A 115 -7.21 15.10 2.11
C VAL A 115 -6.66 16.51 2.22
N LYS A 116 -7.52 17.50 2.47
CA LYS A 116 -7.10 18.90 2.64
C LYS A 116 -6.07 19.06 3.77
N LYS A 117 -6.24 18.32 4.87
CA LYS A 117 -5.29 18.31 6.00
C LYS A 117 -3.98 17.64 5.65
N GLU A 118 -3.99 16.53 4.92
CA GLU A 118 -2.76 15.86 4.50
C GLU A 118 -1.97 16.74 3.50
N THR A 119 -2.65 17.44 2.59
CA THR A 119 -2.01 18.28 1.58
C THR A 119 -1.64 19.68 2.07
N SER A 120 -2.09 20.14 3.24
CA SER A 120 -1.85 21.51 3.71
C SER A 120 -0.38 21.83 4.02
N SER A 121 0.45 20.79 4.16
CA SER A 121 1.90 20.91 4.39
C SER A 121 2.72 21.00 3.10
N VAL A 122 2.07 20.83 1.95
CA VAL A 122 2.69 20.85 0.63
C VAL A 122 2.69 22.27 0.09
N GLY A 123 3.83 22.73 -0.42
CA GLY A 123 3.92 24.06 -1.05
C GLY A 123 3.14 24.13 -2.36
N ASP A 124 2.60 25.31 -2.68
CA ASP A 124 1.69 25.55 -3.81
C ASP A 124 2.26 25.11 -5.19
N ASP A 125 3.57 25.11 -5.35
CA ASP A 125 4.26 24.71 -6.59
C ASP A 125 4.39 23.18 -6.78
N THR A 126 3.94 22.38 -5.80
CA THR A 126 4.06 20.93 -5.84
C THR A 126 2.80 20.30 -6.41
N TYR A 127 2.92 19.58 -7.52
CA TYR A 127 1.84 18.77 -8.05
C TYR A 127 1.74 17.42 -7.33
N ILE A 128 0.52 17.00 -7.01
CA ILE A 128 0.22 15.70 -6.40
C ILE A 128 -0.42 14.83 -7.48
N LEU A 129 0.15 13.65 -7.72
CA LEU A 129 -0.39 12.69 -8.68
C LEU A 129 -1.65 12.04 -8.10
N ILE A 130 -2.74 12.06 -8.87
CA ILE A 130 -4.02 11.44 -8.53
C ILE A 130 -4.34 10.32 -9.52
N GLY A 131 -5.34 9.48 -9.22
CA GLY A 131 -5.71 8.34 -10.06
C GLY A 131 -6.36 8.72 -11.40
N LEU A 132 -6.48 10.01 -11.73
CA LEU A 132 -6.97 10.49 -13.02
C LEU A 132 -5.87 10.41 -14.09
N PHE A 133 -6.14 9.73 -15.19
CA PHE A 133 -5.23 9.60 -16.34
C PHE A 133 -6.01 9.60 -17.66
N ARG A 134 -5.32 9.94 -18.77
CA ARG A 134 -5.87 9.94 -20.13
C ARG A 134 -5.01 9.08 -21.03
N GLU A 135 -5.63 8.14 -21.73
CA GLU A 135 -4.94 7.22 -22.64
C GLU A 135 -5.71 7.07 -23.96
N LYS A 136 -4.98 6.74 -25.03
CA LYS A 136 -5.53 6.48 -26.37
C LYS A 136 -5.95 5.01 -26.57
N TRP A 137 -5.35 4.08 -25.81
CA TRP A 137 -5.66 2.65 -25.90
C TRP A 137 -7.01 2.32 -25.29
N ARG A 138 -7.76 1.46 -25.98
CA ARG A 138 -9.09 0.97 -25.59
C ARG A 138 -9.11 -0.55 -25.72
N TRP A 139 -9.81 -1.20 -24.81
CA TRP A 139 -10.12 -2.62 -24.97
C TRP A 139 -11.13 -2.80 -26.11
N SER A 140 -11.00 -3.89 -26.86
CA SER A 140 -11.89 -4.18 -28.00
C SER A 140 -13.34 -4.43 -27.59
N ASP A 141 -13.57 -4.81 -26.32
CA ASP A 141 -14.89 -4.96 -25.73
C ASP A 141 -15.51 -3.64 -25.23
N GLY A 142 -14.75 -2.54 -25.29
CA GLY A 142 -15.17 -1.23 -24.79
C GLY A 142 -15.03 -1.04 -23.28
N SER A 143 -14.50 -2.02 -22.54
CA SER A 143 -14.30 -1.89 -21.10
C SER A 143 -13.27 -0.81 -20.74
N SER A 144 -13.39 -0.28 -19.51
CA SER A 144 -12.58 0.83 -19.02
C SER A 144 -11.48 0.39 -18.03
N PHE A 145 -11.01 -0.86 -18.09
CA PHE A 145 -9.97 -1.33 -17.16
C PHE A 145 -8.72 -0.47 -17.26
N SER A 146 -8.16 -0.10 -16.10
CA SER A 146 -6.96 0.74 -16.01
C SER A 146 -5.64 -0.04 -16.06
N PHE A 147 -5.67 -1.36 -15.93
CA PHE A 147 -4.44 -2.17 -15.88
C PHE A 147 -3.69 -2.13 -17.21
N ARG A 148 -2.40 -1.81 -17.15
CA ARG A 148 -1.49 -1.79 -18.30
C ARG A 148 -0.21 -2.52 -17.94
N ASN A 149 0.18 -3.49 -18.77
CA ASN A 149 1.43 -4.24 -18.60
C ASN A 149 2.42 -3.95 -19.73
N TRP A 150 2.54 -2.69 -20.16
CA TRP A 150 3.43 -2.32 -21.26
C TRP A 150 4.90 -2.65 -20.96
N THR A 151 5.68 -2.94 -22.00
CA THR A 151 7.14 -3.04 -21.89
C THR A 151 7.74 -1.69 -21.50
N LYS A 152 8.84 -1.68 -20.75
CA LYS A 152 9.54 -0.44 -20.33
C LYS A 152 9.91 0.46 -21.51
N LEU A 153 10.15 -0.11 -22.69
CA LEU A 153 10.47 0.64 -23.92
C LEU A 153 9.28 1.47 -24.44
N PHE A 154 8.05 1.10 -24.07
CA PHE A 154 6.84 1.80 -24.45
C PHE A 154 6.73 3.19 -23.79
N ASP A 155 7.20 3.32 -22.54
CA ASP A 155 7.17 4.60 -21.80
C ASP A 155 8.15 5.64 -22.37
N TYR A 156 9.13 5.21 -23.18
CA TYR A 156 10.22 6.05 -23.68
C TYR A 156 10.09 6.48 -25.15
N GLN A 157 9.06 6.07 -25.90
CA GLN A 157 9.06 6.26 -27.37
C GLN A 157 7.91 7.05 -27.97
N ALA A 158 8.31 8.03 -28.80
CA ALA A 158 7.48 8.84 -29.69
C ALA A 158 7.23 8.20 -31.07
N GLU A 159 7.73 6.99 -31.38
CA GLU A 159 7.82 6.52 -32.79
C GLU A 159 7.45 5.06 -33.09
N TYR A 160 6.77 4.33 -32.21
CA TYR A 160 6.23 3.02 -32.61
C TYR A 160 4.84 3.16 -33.25
N ARG A 161 4.77 2.91 -34.57
CA ARG A 161 3.60 3.10 -35.44
C ARG A 161 2.49 2.05 -35.32
N GLY A 162 2.63 1.06 -34.44
CA GLY A 162 1.64 0.01 -34.24
C GLY A 162 0.41 0.51 -33.47
N GLN A 163 -0.80 0.19 -33.94
CA GLN A 163 -2.07 0.61 -33.35
C GLN A 163 -2.79 -0.52 -32.59
N CYS A 164 -2.25 -1.75 -32.63
CA CYS A 164 -2.77 -2.89 -31.90
C CYS A 164 -1.80 -3.31 -30.80
N ALA A 165 -2.31 -3.88 -29.71
CA ALA A 165 -1.52 -4.38 -28.60
C ALA A 165 -1.28 -5.89 -28.75
N MET A 166 -0.08 -6.36 -28.42
CA MET A 166 0.21 -7.79 -28.31
C MET A 166 1.01 -8.09 -27.04
N THR A 167 0.72 -9.25 -26.44
CA THR A 167 1.51 -9.78 -25.32
C THR A 167 2.80 -10.44 -25.82
N VAL A 168 3.84 -10.41 -24.98
CA VAL A 168 5.19 -10.89 -25.23
C VAL A 168 5.53 -11.91 -24.14
N PHE A 169 5.47 -13.20 -24.50
CA PHE A 169 5.53 -14.31 -23.53
C PHE A 169 6.89 -14.43 -22.82
N ASP A 170 7.99 -14.20 -23.53
CA ASP A 170 9.36 -14.25 -23.00
C ASP A 170 9.74 -13.04 -22.12
N ASN A 171 8.86 -12.03 -22.02
CA ASN A 171 9.03 -10.86 -21.16
C ASN A 171 7.96 -10.80 -20.06
N GLY A 172 7.61 -11.96 -19.49
CA GLY A 172 6.64 -12.07 -18.40
C GLY A 172 5.22 -11.63 -18.79
N GLY A 173 4.84 -11.80 -20.06
CA GLY A 173 3.51 -11.40 -20.55
C GLY A 173 3.30 -9.89 -20.68
N ARG A 174 4.39 -9.12 -20.79
CA ARG A 174 4.32 -7.67 -21.05
C ARG A 174 3.84 -7.37 -22.45
N TRP A 175 3.28 -6.19 -22.64
CA TRP A 175 2.63 -5.77 -23.87
C TRP A 175 3.52 -4.84 -24.67
N ARG A 176 3.45 -4.94 -25.99
CA ARG A 176 4.01 -3.96 -26.92
C ARG A 176 2.97 -3.64 -27.97
N ASN A 177 3.12 -2.51 -28.63
CA ASN A 177 2.31 -2.20 -29.79
C ASN A 177 2.85 -2.89 -31.04
N GLU A 178 1.96 -3.19 -31.98
CA GLU A 178 2.23 -3.96 -33.20
C GLU A 178 1.30 -3.49 -34.34
N ASN A 179 1.69 -3.76 -35.57
CA ASN A 179 0.83 -3.55 -36.74
C ASN A 179 -0.38 -4.50 -36.70
N CYS A 180 -1.58 -3.93 -36.80
CA CYS A 180 -2.85 -4.64 -36.80
C CYS A 180 -3.02 -5.61 -37.98
N ASP A 181 -2.39 -5.33 -39.13
CA ASP A 181 -2.49 -6.18 -40.32
C ASP A 181 -1.66 -7.47 -40.22
N GLY A 182 -0.82 -7.57 -39.19
CA GLY A 182 0.00 -8.75 -38.96
C GLY A 182 -0.85 -9.93 -38.45
N ARG A 183 -0.86 -11.04 -39.21
CA ARG A 183 -1.47 -12.30 -38.73
C ARG A 183 -0.75 -12.79 -37.47
N LYS A 184 -1.52 -13.05 -36.41
CA LYS A 184 -1.06 -13.53 -35.09
C LYS A 184 -2.11 -14.45 -34.44
N PRO A 185 -1.72 -15.38 -33.56
CA PRO A 185 -2.66 -16.11 -32.71
C PRO A 185 -3.34 -15.16 -31.71
N PHE A 186 -4.55 -15.50 -31.27
CA PHE A 186 -5.38 -14.70 -30.37
C PHE A 186 -6.09 -15.56 -29.32
N ILE A 187 -6.62 -14.93 -28.28
CA ILE A 187 -7.36 -15.55 -27.17
C ILE A 187 -8.67 -14.78 -27.00
N CYS A 188 -9.78 -15.49 -26.79
CA CYS A 188 -11.10 -14.91 -26.51
C CYS A 188 -11.51 -15.16 -25.06
N TYR A 189 -12.49 -14.42 -24.57
CA TYR A 189 -13.09 -14.64 -23.25
C TYR A 189 -14.61 -14.37 -23.31
N ASP A 190 -15.34 -14.95 -22.35
CA ASP A 190 -16.77 -14.71 -22.15
C ASP A 190 -16.97 -13.90 -20.86
N VAL A 191 -17.96 -13.01 -20.86
CA VAL A 191 -18.41 -12.32 -19.63
C VAL A 191 -19.28 -13.31 -18.86
N THR A 192 -18.73 -13.88 -17.80
CA THR A 192 -19.47 -14.70 -16.82
C THR A 192 -20.38 -13.86 -15.97
#